data_AF-A0A5N6MP33-F1
#
_entry.id   AF-A0A5N6MP33-F1
#
_cell.length_a   1.000
_cell.length_b   1.000
_cell.length_c   1.000
_cell.angle_alpha   90.00
_cell.angle_beta   90.00
_cell.angle_gamma   90.00
#
_symmetry.space_group_name_H-M   'P 1'
#
loop_
_entity.id
_entity.type
_entity.pdbx_description
1 polymer ?
#
loop_
_entity_poly.entity_id
_entity_poly.type
_entity_poly.pdbx_seq_one_letter_code
_entity_poly.pdbx_strand_id
1 'polypeptide(L)'
;MGQEISNLVRPRSLVIFLIGAVLVFLAFSSSSQLEEDAVEEVHEITHRVFLDVDIDKQRLGRIVIGLYGEVVPKTEFIFLLVSGEFGKGASGKPLHYKGTPFHRIIPGFMIQGGDTVYGNGRGNESIYGGVFRDENFKIKNSQAGMVSMVNSGPDSNGAQFFITTVKAYWLDGEHVVFGKVIEGMDTVFAIEGGAGTYSGKPRKKVVIADSGQIPKTQWDLGLQATTATES
;
A
#
# COMPACT_ATOMS: atom_id res chain seq x y z
N MET A 1 -3.84 68.15 22.39
CA MET A 1 -2.74 67.18 22.54
C MET A 1 -3.00 66.06 21.55
N GLY A 2 -2.56 66.25 20.31
CA GLY A 2 -2.89 65.36 19.21
C GLY A 2 -1.73 65.30 18.24
N GLN A 3 -0.84 64.33 18.45
CA GLN A 3 0.11 63.87 17.45
C GLN A 3 0.34 62.37 17.69
N GLU A 4 0.64 61.67 16.58
CA GLU A 4 1.24 60.35 16.51
C GLU A 4 0.34 59.11 16.30
N ILE A 5 -0.55 59.13 15.31
CA ILE A 5 -0.86 57.89 14.55
C ILE A 5 -1.11 58.24 13.07
N SER A 6 -0.12 58.76 12.34
CA SER A 6 -0.30 59.02 10.89
C SER A 6 0.96 58.75 10.05
N ASN A 7 1.76 57.75 10.41
CA ASN A 7 2.88 57.31 9.57
C ASN A 7 2.89 55.82 9.26
N LEU A 8 1.93 55.04 9.79
CA LEU A 8 1.97 53.57 9.67
C LEU A 8 1.37 53.03 8.36
N VAL A 9 0.56 53.81 7.64
CA VAL A 9 -0.05 53.38 6.37
C VAL A 9 0.20 54.43 5.29
N ARG A 10 1.46 54.53 4.84
CA ARG A 10 1.77 55.27 3.59
C ARG A 10 1.51 54.32 2.42
N PRO A 11 0.95 54.77 1.28
CA PRO A 11 0.62 53.90 0.15
C PRO A 11 1.83 53.08 -0.36
N ARG A 12 3.04 53.59 -0.18
CA ARG A 12 4.30 52.88 -0.48
C ARG A 12 4.56 51.67 0.44
N SER A 13 4.22 51.72 1.73
CA SER A 13 4.40 50.57 2.63
C SER A 13 3.38 49.46 2.37
N LEU A 14 2.16 49.82 1.97
CA LEU A 14 1.12 48.87 1.56
C LEU A 14 1.54 48.10 0.28
N VAL A 15 2.11 48.80 -0.69
CA VAL A 15 2.62 48.19 -1.94
C VAL A 15 3.77 47.23 -1.65
N ILE A 16 4.71 47.59 -0.77
CA ILE A 16 5.81 46.71 -0.37
C ILE A 16 5.28 45.44 0.33
N PHE A 17 4.27 45.58 1.20
CA PHE A 17 3.66 44.45 1.89
C PHE A 17 2.92 43.50 0.94
N LEU A 18 2.19 44.05 -0.04
CA LEU A 18 1.51 43.27 -1.07
C LEU A 18 2.51 42.53 -1.97
N ILE A 19 3.60 43.16 -2.39
CA ILE A 19 4.66 42.52 -3.17
C ILE A 19 5.30 41.38 -2.36
N GLY A 20 5.60 41.61 -1.07
CA GLY A 20 6.15 40.58 -0.19
C GLY A 20 5.20 39.38 -0.03
N ALA A 21 3.91 39.62 0.18
CA ALA A 21 2.90 38.57 0.29
C ALA A 21 2.76 37.77 -1.01
N VAL A 22 2.79 38.43 -2.18
CA VAL A 22 2.77 37.77 -3.49
C VAL A 22 4.03 36.94 -3.70
N LEU A 23 5.21 37.44 -3.33
CA LEU A 23 6.47 36.68 -3.44
C LEU A 23 6.48 35.46 -2.51
N VAL A 24 5.96 35.58 -1.29
CA VAL A 24 5.80 34.45 -0.36
C VAL A 24 4.80 33.44 -0.91
N PHE A 25 3.66 33.91 -1.45
CA PHE A 25 2.67 33.03 -2.07
C PHE A 25 3.24 32.31 -3.29
N LEU A 26 3.96 33.01 -4.18
CA LEU A 26 4.63 32.40 -5.33
C LEU A 26 5.70 31.40 -4.90
N ALA A 27 6.51 31.71 -3.89
CA ALA A 27 7.50 30.78 -3.36
C ALA A 27 6.84 29.54 -2.73
N PHE A 28 5.73 29.73 -2.02
CA PHE A 28 4.96 28.63 -1.43
C PHE A 28 4.28 27.78 -2.50
N SER A 29 3.68 28.39 -3.52
CA SER A 29 3.08 27.71 -4.67
C SER A 29 4.12 26.95 -5.51
N SER A 30 5.28 27.55 -5.76
CA SER A 30 6.39 26.87 -6.46
C SER A 30 6.96 25.71 -5.64
N SER A 31 7.05 25.85 -4.31
CA SER A 31 7.47 24.75 -3.44
C SER A 31 6.47 23.59 -3.44
N SER A 32 5.16 23.88 -3.46
CA SER A 32 4.14 22.82 -3.56
C SER A 32 4.16 22.11 -4.91
N GLN A 33 4.44 22.83 -6.01
CA GLN A 33 4.57 22.24 -7.35
C GLN A 33 5.78 21.29 -7.47
N LEU A 34 6.91 21.62 -6.82
CA LEU A 34 8.10 20.77 -6.81
C LEU A 34 7.89 19.43 -6.06
N GLU A 35 6.96 19.38 -5.10
CA GLU A 35 6.57 18.13 -4.44
C GLU A 35 5.59 17.27 -5.27
N GLU A 36 4.85 17.90 -6.19
CA GLU A 36 3.82 17.24 -7.01
C GLU A 36 4.41 16.66 -8.32
N ASP A 37 5.47 17.27 -8.87
CA ASP A 37 6.16 16.84 -10.10
C ASP A 37 7.23 15.75 -9.90
N ALA A 38 7.30 15.12 -8.72
CA ALA A 38 8.14 13.93 -8.54
C ALA A 38 7.58 12.79 -9.41
N VAL A 39 8.15 12.64 -10.60
CA VAL A 39 7.85 11.58 -11.58
C VAL A 39 7.62 10.27 -10.83
N GLU A 40 6.39 9.76 -10.89
CA GLU A 40 6.05 8.47 -10.32
C GLU A 40 7.00 7.43 -10.94
N GLU A 41 7.93 6.90 -10.15
CA GLU A 41 8.94 5.97 -10.65
C GLU A 41 8.22 4.68 -11.04
N VAL A 42 7.97 4.52 -12.35
CA VAL A 42 7.21 3.36 -12.87
C VAL A 42 8.11 2.14 -12.82
N HIS A 43 7.90 1.29 -11.82
CA HIS A 43 8.56 0.00 -11.72
C HIS A 43 7.85 -1.07 -12.58
N GLU A 44 8.64 -1.91 -13.26
CA GLU A 44 8.10 -3.01 -14.06
C GLU A 44 7.39 -4.05 -13.18
N ILE A 45 6.24 -4.53 -13.65
CA ILE A 45 5.50 -5.63 -13.01
C ILE A 45 6.01 -6.95 -13.58
N THR A 46 6.73 -7.71 -12.76
CA THR A 46 7.31 -9.01 -13.12
C THR A 46 6.34 -10.16 -12.95
N HIS A 47 5.48 -10.09 -11.94
CA HIS A 47 4.44 -11.06 -11.65
C HIS A 47 3.11 -10.40 -11.26
N ARG A 48 2.00 -11.08 -11.56
CA ARG A 48 0.65 -10.72 -11.10
C ARG A 48 0.11 -11.82 -10.23
N VAL A 49 -0.52 -11.46 -9.12
CA VAL A 49 -1.15 -12.39 -8.18
C VAL A 49 -2.52 -11.88 -7.81
N PHE A 50 -3.41 -12.77 -7.38
CA PHE A 50 -4.75 -12.39 -6.95
C PHE A 50 -5.05 -12.88 -5.53
N LEU A 51 -5.92 -12.12 -4.86
CA LEU A 51 -6.55 -12.46 -3.59
C LEU A 51 -8.06 -12.32 -3.75
N ASP A 52 -8.79 -13.43 -3.66
CA ASP A 52 -10.25 -13.42 -3.56
C ASP A 52 -10.63 -13.24 -2.09
N VAL A 53 -11.44 -12.22 -1.80
CA VAL A 53 -11.72 -11.82 -0.43
C VAL A 53 -13.19 -11.99 -0.08
N ASP A 54 -13.45 -12.58 1.09
CA ASP A 54 -14.77 -12.69 1.69
C ASP A 54 -14.87 -11.83 2.96
N ILE A 55 -16.03 -11.21 3.19
CA ILE A 55 -16.40 -10.57 4.45
C ILE A 55 -17.58 -11.33 5.05
N ASP A 56 -17.45 -11.81 6.29
CA ASP A 56 -18.45 -12.62 6.99
C ASP A 56 -18.98 -13.79 6.11
N LYS A 57 -18.08 -14.42 5.36
CA LYS A 57 -18.32 -15.55 4.42
C LYS A 57 -19.11 -15.19 3.15
N GLN A 58 -19.25 -13.90 2.84
CA GLN A 58 -19.80 -13.44 1.57
C GLN A 58 -18.68 -12.92 0.70
N ARG A 59 -18.65 -13.36 -0.56
CA ARG A 59 -17.67 -12.90 -1.55
C ARG A 59 -17.79 -11.38 -1.73
N LEU A 60 -16.71 -10.67 -1.45
CA LEU A 60 -16.63 -9.23 -1.67
C LEU A 60 -16.09 -8.91 -3.06
N GLY A 61 -14.95 -9.51 -3.42
CA GLY A 61 -14.29 -9.21 -4.69
C GLY A 61 -12.91 -9.85 -4.80
N ARG A 62 -12.19 -9.46 -5.86
CA ARG A 62 -10.82 -9.89 -6.15
C ARG A 62 -9.90 -8.68 -6.15
N ILE A 63 -8.76 -8.81 -5.48
CA ILE A 63 -7.65 -7.85 -5.53
C ILE A 63 -6.57 -8.47 -6.40
N VAL A 64 -6.13 -7.76 -7.44
CA VAL A 64 -4.97 -8.16 -8.26
C VAL A 64 -3.81 -7.25 -7.92
N ILE A 65 -2.67 -7.85 -7.61
CA ILE A 65 -1.44 -7.17 -7.22
C ILE A 65 -0.37 -7.44 -8.27
N GLY A 66 0.24 -6.37 -8.79
CA GLY A 66 1.48 -6.43 -9.56
C GLY A 66 2.68 -6.34 -8.62
N LEU A 67 3.66 -7.21 -8.81
CA LEU A 67 4.86 -7.32 -7.98
C LEU A 67 6.11 -6.79 -8.70
N TYR A 68 7.06 -6.24 -7.96
CA TYR A 68 8.26 -5.55 -8.46
C TYR A 68 9.53 -6.38 -8.33
N GLY A 69 9.56 -7.53 -8.98
CA GLY A 69 10.62 -8.54 -8.89
C GLY A 69 12.00 -8.11 -9.37
N GLU A 70 12.10 -7.12 -10.25
CA GLU A 70 13.41 -6.61 -10.66
C GLU A 70 14.07 -5.76 -9.58
N VAL A 71 13.26 -5.11 -8.74
CA VAL A 71 13.74 -4.19 -7.70
C VAL A 71 13.92 -4.92 -6.36
N VAL A 72 13.02 -5.86 -6.05
CA VAL A 72 13.00 -6.60 -4.79
C VAL A 72 12.70 -8.10 -5.00
N PRO A 73 13.57 -8.85 -5.72
CA PRO A 73 13.33 -10.25 -6.07
C PRO A 73 13.15 -11.17 -4.87
N LYS A 74 13.85 -10.94 -3.75
CA LYS A 74 13.71 -11.78 -2.56
C LYS A 74 12.39 -11.51 -1.84
N THR A 75 12.02 -10.24 -1.75
CA THR A 75 10.79 -9.81 -1.08
C THR A 75 9.57 -10.24 -1.88
N GLU A 76 9.60 -10.06 -3.21
CA GLU A 76 8.54 -10.55 -4.11
C GLU A 76 8.32 -12.05 -3.94
N PHE A 77 9.40 -12.84 -3.81
CA PHE A 77 9.32 -14.30 -3.74
C PHE A 77 8.47 -14.78 -2.55
N ILE A 78 8.40 -14.01 -1.46
CA ILE A 78 7.47 -14.26 -0.34
C ILE A 78 6.02 -14.28 -0.82
N PHE A 79 5.64 -13.39 -1.73
CA PHE A 79 4.27 -13.30 -2.20
C PHE A 79 3.86 -14.46 -3.11
N LEU A 80 4.79 -15.34 -3.51
CA LEU A 80 4.44 -16.61 -4.14
C LEU A 80 3.76 -17.58 -3.18
N LEU A 81 3.72 -17.29 -1.86
CA LEU A 81 2.85 -17.98 -0.90
C LEU A 81 1.38 -18.04 -1.36
N VAL A 82 0.94 -17.17 -2.27
CA VAL A 82 -0.39 -17.26 -2.91
C VAL A 82 -0.64 -18.59 -3.64
N SER A 83 0.40 -19.30 -4.10
CA SER A 83 0.25 -20.56 -4.85
C SER A 83 0.00 -21.77 -3.95
N GLY A 84 0.45 -21.71 -2.69
CA GLY A 84 0.41 -22.84 -1.76
C GLY A 84 1.38 -23.99 -2.07
N GLU A 85 2.34 -23.78 -2.98
CA GLU A 85 3.28 -24.82 -3.43
C GLU A 85 4.44 -25.09 -2.46
N PHE A 86 4.65 -24.22 -1.47
CA PHE A 86 5.77 -24.29 -0.52
C PHE A 86 5.56 -25.28 0.64
N GLY A 87 4.45 -26.02 0.65
CA GLY A 87 4.16 -27.01 1.67
C GLY A 87 3.93 -26.39 3.06
N LYS A 88 4.71 -26.83 4.06
CA LYS A 88 4.59 -26.37 5.46
C LYS A 88 5.86 -25.68 5.92
N GLY A 89 5.69 -24.63 6.71
CA GLY A 89 6.79 -23.92 7.37
C GLY A 89 7.36 -24.67 8.57
N ALA A 90 8.37 -24.10 9.21
CA ALA A 90 8.93 -24.54 10.49
C ALA A 90 7.88 -24.56 11.62
N SER A 91 6.86 -23.71 11.56
CA SER A 91 5.71 -23.76 12.48
C SER A 91 4.79 -24.99 12.27
N GLY A 92 5.01 -25.77 11.20
CA GLY A 92 4.14 -26.87 10.78
C GLY A 92 2.84 -26.42 10.12
N LYS A 93 2.63 -25.10 9.94
CA LYS A 93 1.48 -24.52 9.25
C LYS A 93 1.72 -24.44 7.74
N PRO A 94 0.66 -24.51 6.92
CA PRO A 94 0.79 -24.31 5.48
C PRO A 94 1.37 -22.94 5.16
N LEU A 95 2.35 -22.92 4.26
CA LEU A 95 2.89 -21.70 3.68
C LEU A 95 1.97 -21.24 2.55
N HIS A 96 0.78 -20.75 2.92
CA HIS A 96 -0.27 -20.34 1.98
C HIS A 96 -1.17 -19.24 2.56
N TYR A 97 -1.47 -18.20 1.79
CA TYR A 97 -2.39 -17.12 2.22
C TYR A 97 -3.87 -17.50 2.21
N LYS A 98 -4.28 -18.51 1.43
CA LYS A 98 -5.66 -19.00 1.43
C LYS A 98 -6.13 -19.38 2.83
N GLY A 99 -7.26 -18.82 3.24
CA GLY A 99 -7.87 -19.00 4.56
C GLY A 99 -7.33 -18.08 5.64
N THR A 100 -6.28 -17.29 5.37
CA THR A 100 -5.75 -16.31 6.34
C THR A 100 -6.62 -15.05 6.40
N PRO A 101 -6.76 -14.43 7.59
CA PRO A 101 -7.54 -13.22 7.72
C PRO A 101 -6.72 -11.95 7.43
N PHE A 102 -7.41 -10.87 7.06
CA PHE A 102 -6.89 -9.53 7.31
C PHE A 102 -7.15 -9.21 8.78
N HIS A 103 -6.13 -9.37 9.63
CA HIS A 103 -6.26 -9.28 11.09
C HIS A 103 -6.16 -7.85 11.63
N ARG A 104 -5.72 -6.88 10.83
CA ARG A 104 -5.64 -5.46 11.22
C ARG A 104 -6.07 -4.54 10.07
N ILE A 105 -7.09 -3.72 10.28
CA ILE A 105 -7.70 -2.84 9.25
C ILE A 105 -7.96 -1.48 9.91
N ILE A 106 -7.24 -0.45 9.47
CA ILE A 106 -7.34 0.92 10.01
C ILE A 106 -7.83 1.86 8.90
N PRO A 107 -9.06 2.41 9.01
CA PRO A 107 -9.57 3.38 8.06
C PRO A 107 -8.70 4.64 7.95
N GLY A 108 -8.47 5.10 6.72
CA GLY A 108 -7.57 6.19 6.38
C GLY A 108 -6.09 5.83 6.49
N PHE A 109 -5.76 4.53 6.49
CA PHE A 109 -4.37 4.10 6.59
C PHE A 109 -4.05 2.85 5.75
N MET A 110 -4.47 1.67 6.19
CA MET A 110 -4.08 0.40 5.55
C MET A 110 -4.95 -0.79 5.96
N ILE A 111 -4.88 -1.84 5.16
CA ILE A 111 -5.38 -3.19 5.49
C ILE A 111 -4.20 -4.16 5.57
N GLN A 112 -4.10 -4.94 6.66
CA GLN A 112 -2.97 -5.82 6.96
C GLN A 112 -3.43 -7.26 7.14
N GLY A 113 -2.68 -8.18 6.52
CA GLY A 113 -2.91 -9.62 6.56
C GLY A 113 -1.59 -10.40 6.49
N GLY A 114 -1.66 -11.66 6.06
CA GLY A 114 -0.49 -12.50 5.80
C GLY A 114 0.10 -13.22 7.02
N ASP A 115 -0.56 -13.19 8.19
CA ASP A 115 -0.20 -14.07 9.30
C ASP A 115 -0.70 -15.50 9.01
N THR A 116 0.16 -16.30 8.38
CA THR A 116 -0.11 -17.71 8.02
C THR A 116 -0.03 -18.67 9.21
N VAL A 117 0.52 -18.22 10.35
CA VAL A 117 0.79 -19.08 11.50
C VAL A 117 -0.38 -19.08 12.49
N TYR A 118 -0.80 -17.88 12.91
CA TYR A 118 -1.83 -17.69 13.93
C TYR A 118 -3.05 -16.90 13.43
N GLY A 119 -2.93 -16.19 12.31
CA GLY A 119 -4.00 -15.36 11.76
C GLY A 119 -4.43 -14.21 12.68
N ASN A 120 -3.54 -13.71 13.55
CA ASN A 120 -3.87 -12.65 14.52
C ASN A 120 -2.80 -11.55 14.61
N GLY A 121 -1.78 -11.60 13.77
CA GLY A 121 -0.69 -10.64 13.67
C GLY A 121 0.54 -10.99 14.51
N ARG A 122 0.52 -12.09 15.27
CA ARG A 122 1.68 -12.52 16.08
C ARG A 122 2.65 -13.42 15.31
N GLY A 123 2.19 -14.03 14.22
CA GLY A 123 3.01 -14.94 13.43
C GLY A 123 3.87 -14.19 12.43
N ASN A 124 5.15 -14.53 12.34
CA ASN A 124 6.05 -13.91 11.37
C ASN A 124 7.04 -14.96 10.83
N GLU A 125 6.55 -15.77 9.90
CA GLU A 125 7.31 -16.85 9.27
C GLU A 125 7.31 -16.65 7.75
N SER A 126 8.49 -16.71 7.14
CA SER A 126 8.67 -16.70 5.69
C SER A 126 8.98 -18.11 5.16
N ILE A 127 8.97 -18.23 3.83
CA ILE A 127 9.46 -19.41 3.10
C ILE A 127 10.95 -19.72 3.35
N TYR A 128 11.69 -18.80 3.95
CA TYR A 128 13.10 -18.99 4.31
C TYR A 128 13.30 -19.59 5.71
N GLY A 129 12.21 -20.01 6.39
CA GLY A 129 12.26 -20.70 7.68
C GLY A 129 12.33 -19.78 8.91
N GLY A 130 12.05 -18.49 8.73
CA GLY A 130 12.10 -17.48 9.79
C GLY A 130 11.79 -16.08 9.24
N VAL A 131 12.45 -15.06 9.80
CA VAL A 131 12.42 -13.69 9.23
C VAL A 131 13.58 -13.46 8.25
N PHE A 132 13.46 -12.48 7.38
CA PHE A 132 14.49 -12.07 6.43
C PHE A 132 14.71 -10.55 6.43
N ARG A 133 15.88 -10.16 5.91
CA ARG A 133 16.41 -8.80 5.88
C ARG A 133 15.64 -7.87 4.96
N ASP A 134 15.68 -6.57 5.24
CA ASP A 134 15.15 -5.56 4.34
C ASP A 134 15.99 -5.55 3.06
N GLU A 135 15.34 -5.71 1.91
CA GLU A 135 16.07 -5.83 0.64
C GLU A 135 16.56 -4.48 0.11
N ASN A 136 15.67 -3.48 0.08
CA ASN A 136 15.98 -2.05 -0.11
C ASN A 136 14.72 -1.20 0.14
N PHE A 137 14.90 0.12 0.18
CA PHE A 137 13.81 1.10 0.36
C PHE A 137 13.72 2.07 -0.84
N LYS A 138 13.99 1.60 -2.06
CA LYS A 138 13.94 2.44 -3.27
C LYS A 138 12.51 2.87 -3.59
N ILE A 139 11.57 1.94 -3.44
CA ILE A 139 10.16 2.17 -3.72
C ILE A 139 9.49 2.77 -2.49
N LYS A 140 8.72 3.85 -2.69
CA LYS A 140 8.04 4.60 -1.63
C LYS A 140 6.57 4.21 -1.51
N ASN A 141 5.97 4.47 -0.35
CA ASN A 141 4.52 4.39 -0.13
C ASN A 141 3.83 5.65 -0.69
N SER A 142 4.04 5.91 -1.98
CA SER A 142 3.72 7.16 -2.67
C SER A 142 2.23 7.42 -2.86
N GLN A 143 1.39 6.37 -2.79
CA GLN A 143 -0.05 6.45 -3.03
C GLN A 143 -0.83 5.34 -2.32
N ALA A 144 -2.15 5.34 -2.50
CA ALA A 144 -3.01 4.23 -2.09
C ALA A 144 -2.78 2.99 -2.99
N GLY A 145 -2.93 1.79 -2.44
CA GLY A 145 -2.75 0.53 -3.15
C GLY A 145 -1.32 0.03 -3.18
N MET A 146 -0.36 0.69 -2.51
CA MET A 146 1.00 0.17 -2.38
C MET A 146 0.99 -1.04 -1.45
N VAL A 147 1.70 -2.10 -1.83
CA VAL A 147 1.81 -3.34 -1.07
C VAL A 147 3.20 -3.45 -0.47
N SER A 148 3.25 -3.59 0.85
CA SER A 148 4.50 -3.47 1.61
C SER A 148 4.57 -4.48 2.75
N MET A 149 5.79 -4.88 3.09
CA MET A 149 6.05 -5.87 4.14
C MET A 149 5.80 -5.30 5.53
N VAL A 150 5.23 -6.10 6.40
CA VAL A 150 5.20 -5.84 7.85
C VAL A 150 6.47 -6.40 8.47
N ASN A 151 7.07 -5.63 9.37
CA ASN A 151 8.19 -6.06 10.20
C ASN A 151 7.96 -5.65 11.67
N SER A 152 8.83 -6.11 12.55
CA SER A 152 8.90 -5.75 13.98
C SER A 152 10.16 -4.92 14.29
N GLY A 153 10.61 -4.12 13.33
CA GLY A 153 11.88 -3.42 13.32
C GLY A 153 12.78 -3.86 12.15
N PRO A 154 13.99 -3.29 12.03
CA PRO A 154 14.88 -3.56 10.90
C PRO A 154 15.14 -5.06 10.72
N ASP A 155 15.20 -5.49 9.46
CA ASP A 155 15.57 -6.83 9.04
C ASP A 155 14.69 -7.97 9.60
N SER A 156 13.39 -7.71 9.85
CA SER A 156 12.47 -8.68 10.47
C SER A 156 11.21 -8.99 9.65
N ASN A 157 11.35 -9.05 8.32
CA ASN A 157 10.25 -9.37 7.41
C ASN A 157 9.88 -10.86 7.48
N GLY A 158 8.60 -11.21 7.45
CA GLY A 158 8.13 -12.60 7.33
C GLY A 158 7.15 -12.78 6.18
N ALA A 159 5.91 -13.17 6.45
CA ALA A 159 4.84 -13.29 5.44
C ALA A 159 3.75 -12.21 5.59
N GLN A 160 3.79 -11.42 6.66
CA GLN A 160 2.79 -10.36 6.85
C GLN A 160 3.02 -9.21 5.88
N PHE A 161 1.92 -8.66 5.37
CA PHE A 161 1.92 -7.54 4.45
C PHE A 161 0.77 -6.59 4.77
N PHE A 162 0.87 -5.37 4.26
CA PHE A 162 -0.24 -4.42 4.24
C PHE A 162 -0.42 -3.80 2.86
N ILE A 163 -1.64 -3.34 2.60
CA ILE A 163 -2.02 -2.56 1.42
C ILE A 163 -2.45 -1.18 1.93
N THR A 164 -1.80 -0.12 1.45
CA THR A 164 -2.13 1.25 1.82
C THR A 164 -3.49 1.67 1.24
N THR A 165 -4.26 2.48 1.96
CA THR A 165 -5.49 3.10 1.45
C THR A 165 -5.33 4.61 1.21
N VAL A 166 -4.19 5.15 1.62
CA VAL A 166 -3.75 6.54 1.42
C VAL A 166 -2.25 6.57 1.14
N LYS A 167 -1.71 7.70 0.67
CA LYS A 167 -0.25 7.94 0.65
C LYS A 167 0.28 7.89 2.09
N ALA A 168 1.36 7.13 2.32
CA ALA A 168 1.89 6.86 3.66
C ALA A 168 3.40 7.08 3.75
N TYR A 169 3.86 8.29 3.38
CA TYR A 169 5.28 8.66 3.31
C TYR A 169 6.05 8.47 4.62
N TRP A 170 5.37 8.47 5.76
CA TRP A 170 5.99 8.24 7.08
C TRP A 170 6.45 6.80 7.29
N LEU A 171 6.12 5.88 6.36
CA LEU A 171 6.61 4.49 6.34
C LEU A 171 7.80 4.30 5.40
N ASP A 172 8.19 5.32 4.63
CA ASP A 172 9.31 5.24 3.70
C ASP A 172 10.62 5.02 4.48
N GLY A 173 11.44 4.06 4.05
CA GLY A 173 12.67 3.69 4.75
C GLY A 173 12.48 2.71 5.90
N GLU A 174 11.24 2.40 6.29
CA GLU A 174 10.93 1.49 7.40
C GLU A 174 10.30 0.18 6.92
N HIS A 175 9.57 0.20 5.79
CA HIS A 175 8.90 -0.96 5.24
C HIS A 175 9.25 -1.15 3.76
N VAL A 176 9.62 -2.38 3.38
CA VAL A 176 9.93 -2.71 1.99
C VAL A 176 8.64 -2.79 1.17
N VAL A 177 8.47 -1.86 0.25
CA VAL A 177 7.40 -1.88 -0.75
C VAL A 177 7.82 -2.83 -1.89
N PHE A 178 6.94 -3.75 -2.25
CA PHE A 178 7.26 -4.80 -3.23
C PHE A 178 6.18 -5.01 -4.31
N GLY A 179 5.10 -4.24 -4.28
CA GLY A 179 4.08 -4.28 -5.31
C GLY A 179 3.07 -3.16 -5.21
N LYS A 180 2.08 -3.19 -6.10
CA LYS A 180 0.90 -2.34 -6.07
C LYS A 180 -0.35 -3.11 -6.48
N VAL A 181 -1.50 -2.71 -5.95
CA VAL A 181 -2.80 -3.12 -6.46
C VAL A 181 -2.96 -2.55 -7.87
N ILE A 182 -3.24 -3.41 -8.83
CA ILE A 182 -3.47 -3.04 -10.24
C ILE A 182 -4.94 -3.18 -10.64
N GLU A 183 -5.69 -4.05 -9.96
CA GLU A 183 -7.14 -4.19 -10.11
C GLU A 183 -7.76 -4.51 -8.74
N GLY A 184 -9.02 -4.10 -8.50
CA GLY A 184 -9.71 -4.42 -7.25
C GLY A 184 -9.42 -3.45 -6.09
N MET A 185 -9.00 -2.21 -6.37
CA MET A 185 -8.80 -1.20 -5.32
C MET A 185 -10.12 -0.80 -4.63
N ASP A 186 -11.24 -0.89 -5.36
CA ASP A 186 -12.60 -0.79 -4.80
C ASP A 186 -12.87 -1.87 -3.73
N THR A 187 -12.40 -3.10 -3.95
CA THR A 187 -12.45 -4.18 -2.96
C THR A 187 -11.63 -3.82 -1.72
N VAL A 188 -10.44 -3.24 -1.88
CA VAL A 188 -9.60 -2.76 -0.75
C VAL A 188 -10.34 -1.70 0.07
N PHE A 189 -10.93 -0.70 -0.58
CA PHE A 189 -11.72 0.33 0.10
C PHE A 189 -12.99 -0.22 0.75
N ALA A 190 -13.64 -1.22 0.13
CA ALA A 190 -14.80 -1.88 0.72
C ALA A 190 -14.42 -2.70 1.98
N ILE A 191 -13.24 -3.34 2.01
CA ILE A 191 -12.69 -3.98 3.21
C ILE A 191 -12.47 -2.95 4.31
N GLU A 192 -11.76 -1.87 3.98
CA GLU A 192 -11.46 -0.78 4.91
C GLU A 192 -12.74 -0.18 5.51
N GLY A 193 -13.64 0.30 4.66
CA GLY A 193 -14.88 0.95 5.06
C GLY A 193 -15.87 -0.01 5.71
N GLY A 194 -15.89 -1.28 5.29
CA GLY A 194 -16.84 -2.30 5.75
C GLY A 194 -16.47 -2.98 7.06
N ALA A 195 -15.17 -3.18 7.32
CA ALA A 195 -14.66 -3.96 8.45
C ALA A 195 -13.65 -3.20 9.34
N GLY A 196 -13.13 -2.05 8.92
CA GLY A 196 -12.10 -1.32 9.65
C GLY A 196 -12.56 -0.68 10.96
N THR A 197 -11.60 -0.47 11.86
CA THR A 197 -11.77 0.27 13.12
C THR A 197 -10.51 1.06 13.45
N TYR A 198 -10.62 2.11 14.27
CA TYR A 198 -9.46 2.90 14.68
C TYR A 198 -8.47 2.14 15.58
N SER A 199 -8.91 1.08 16.29
CA SER A 199 -8.00 0.21 17.04
C SER A 199 -7.26 -0.78 16.12
N GLY A 200 -7.64 -0.85 14.85
CA GLY A 200 -7.15 -1.80 13.87
C GLY A 200 -7.81 -3.17 13.95
N LYS A 201 -8.44 -3.56 15.07
CA LYS A 201 -9.13 -4.86 15.14
C LYS A 201 -10.41 -4.82 14.28
N PRO A 202 -10.56 -5.67 13.25
CA PRO A 202 -11.72 -5.63 12.38
C PRO A 202 -13.02 -5.92 13.13
N ARG A 203 -14.10 -5.21 12.76
CA ARG A 203 -15.46 -5.46 13.29
C ARG A 203 -16.19 -6.61 12.59
N LYS A 204 -15.72 -7.01 11.41
CA LYS A 204 -16.20 -8.15 10.62
C LYS A 204 -15.03 -9.04 10.24
N LYS A 205 -15.29 -10.34 10.06
CA LYS A 205 -14.21 -11.26 9.69
C LYS A 205 -13.94 -11.13 8.19
N VAL A 206 -12.73 -10.71 7.84
CA VAL A 206 -12.28 -10.57 6.45
C VAL A 206 -11.23 -11.65 6.18
N VAL A 207 -11.42 -12.46 5.14
CA VAL A 207 -10.58 -13.63 4.84
C VAL A 207 -10.20 -13.67 3.38
N ILE A 208 -8.95 -14.03 3.09
CA ILE A 208 -8.51 -14.42 1.75
C ILE A 208 -9.09 -15.80 1.46
N ALA A 209 -10.22 -15.85 0.77
CA ALA A 209 -10.95 -17.09 0.46
C ALA A 209 -10.22 -17.95 -0.56
N ASP A 210 -9.54 -17.32 -1.52
CA ASP A 210 -8.68 -17.98 -2.49
C ASP A 210 -7.52 -17.05 -2.90
N SER A 211 -6.43 -17.63 -3.38
CA SER A 211 -5.27 -16.88 -3.86
C SER A 211 -4.52 -17.65 -4.94
N GLY A 212 -3.76 -16.95 -5.76
CA GLY A 212 -2.90 -17.59 -6.76
C GLY A 212 -2.10 -16.60 -7.60
N GLN A 213 -1.24 -17.14 -8.44
CA GLN A 213 -0.52 -16.38 -9.47
C GLN A 213 -1.33 -16.34 -10.76
N ILE A 214 -1.30 -15.21 -11.47
CA ILE A 214 -1.89 -15.05 -12.79
C ILE A 214 -0.78 -15.24 -13.83
N PRO A 215 -0.84 -16.30 -14.67
CA PRO A 215 0.15 -16.54 -15.72
C PRO A 215 0.26 -15.37 -16.70
N LYS A 216 1.47 -15.08 -17.19
CA LYS A 216 1.71 -14.00 -18.18
C LYS A 216 0.82 -14.11 -19.43
N THR A 217 0.49 -15.34 -19.86
CA THR A 217 -0.40 -15.60 -20.99
C THR A 217 -1.82 -15.07 -20.80
N GLN A 218 -2.23 -14.76 -19.58
CA GLN A 218 -3.56 -14.25 -19.24
C GLN A 218 -3.58 -12.74 -19.01
N TRP A 219 -2.43 -12.05 -19.06
CA TRP A 219 -2.36 -10.62 -18.75
C TRP A 219 -3.02 -9.75 -19.82
N ASP A 220 -2.92 -10.18 -21.08
CA ASP A 220 -3.41 -9.41 -22.24
C ASP A 220 -4.83 -9.82 -22.67
N LEU A 221 -5.33 -10.97 -22.21
CA LEU A 221 -6.69 -11.43 -22.50
C LEU A 221 -7.76 -10.52 -21.85
N GLY A 222 -7.42 -9.85 -20.74
CA GLY A 222 -8.29 -8.86 -20.10
C GLY A 222 -8.44 -7.55 -20.88
N LEU A 223 -7.46 -7.18 -21.73
CA LEU A 223 -7.51 -5.97 -22.54
C LEU A 223 -8.35 -6.13 -23.81
N GLN A 224 -8.50 -7.36 -24.33
CA GLN A 224 -9.28 -7.63 -25.54
C GLN A 224 -10.79 -7.82 -25.25
N ALA A 225 -11.16 -8.20 -24.03
CA ALA A 225 -12.57 -8.39 -23.65
C ALA A 225 -13.32 -7.05 -23.51
N THR A 226 -12.65 -5.99 -23.07
CA THR A 226 -13.20 -4.64 -22.93
C THR A 226 -13.39 -3.94 -24.27
N THR A 227 -12.50 -4.17 -25.25
CA THR A 227 -12.63 -3.58 -26.59
C THR A 227 -13.70 -4.26 -27.45
N ALA A 228 -14.04 -5.52 -27.16
CA ALA A 228 -15.06 -6.28 -27.89
C ALA A 228 -16.51 -6.02 -27.40
N THR A 229 -16.69 -5.32 -26.27
CA THR A 229 -18.02 -4.95 -25.74
C THR A 229 -18.43 -3.50 -26.06
N GLU A 230 -17.54 -2.73 -26.70
CA GLU A 230 -17.78 -1.36 -27.17
C GLU A 230 -17.95 -1.26 -28.71
N SER A 231 -18.02 -2.38 -29.42
CA SER A 231 -18.28 -2.44 -30.88
C SER A 231 -19.63 -3.07 -31.20
#